data_AF-A0A496ZKW2-F1
#
_entry.id   AF-A0A496ZKW2-F1
#
_cell.length_a   1.000
_cell.length_b   1.000
_cell.length_c   1.000
_cell.angle_alpha   90.00
_cell.angle_beta   90.00
_cell.angle_gamma   90.00
#
_symmetry.space_group_name_H-M   'P 1'
#
loop_
_entity.id
_entity.type
_entity.pdbx_description
1 polymer ?
#
loop_
_entity_poly.entity_id
_entity_poly.type
_entity_poly.pdbx_seq_one_letter_code
_entity_poly.pdbx_strand_id
1 'polypeptide(L)'
;MRNLLIVFFVILSISLFGNLNQSIEYSDSWGEQGFTLGTQSSSGVQVIHSIQRFSLEEQNINREMLQTINLPGNFLPNDEGMPDLPGAGRYIAMPQGARAKLRILEYRTETFNNIEMAPAFRIPLDTENGPLDYNRNNQIYSTNAFYPQEIAAISEPTQIRGIDVVMLGITPFQYNPVTKELVVYHDVKVEVDFIGGNGLVGVERLRSRWWDPILHDAILNHEIIPTIDYSQRENTRDGFEYLIICPDDPIFLAWADSIKIFRQQQGISTTVMTTAQVGGNTPTAIENYINSIMDPNTGWDPAPAAILLLGDYGTTGNTIVSPIWDNYCASDNIYADVNGNSMPDVILARMTAQNETHLNTMITKFLNYERNPPINPSFYNEPITALGWQTERWFQICSETVGGYFANIQGKTPTRINAVYDGNPNVDPWSTATNTATVLSYFAESGLGYIPNSPATLGGWTGGTATGVINAINSGAFILQHRDHGSETGWGEPAFNSGSINSLNNSDLPFIFSINCLTGKYNINGECFAEKFHRYTYNGENSGCLGILAASEVSYSFVNDTFVWGLYDNMWPDFMPDYGTTPESRDVLPAFGNAAGKYFLQQSSWPYNTNNKEVTYNLFHHHGDAFTVVYSE
;
A
#
# COMPACT_ATOMS: atom_id res chain seq x y z
N MET A 1 -66.27 16.57 6.43
CA MET A 1 -64.99 16.97 5.81
C MET A 1 -64.06 15.79 5.90
N ARG A 2 -63.62 15.30 4.74
CA ARG A 2 -63.09 13.95 4.50
C ARG A 2 -61.56 13.97 4.65
N ASN A 3 -61.02 12.97 5.33
CA ASN A 3 -59.59 12.72 5.54
C ASN A 3 -58.83 12.61 4.22
N LEU A 4 -57.65 13.22 4.15
CA LEU A 4 -56.69 13.07 3.04
C LEU A 4 -55.54 12.17 3.54
N LEU A 5 -55.54 10.91 3.12
CA LEU A 5 -54.34 10.05 3.16
C LEU A 5 -53.47 10.42 1.95
N ILE A 6 -52.22 10.79 2.21
CA ILE A 6 -51.19 10.92 1.17
C ILE A 6 -50.50 9.56 1.08
N VAL A 7 -50.71 8.87 -0.05
CA VAL A 7 -49.99 7.64 -0.42
C VAL A 7 -48.81 8.05 -1.28
N PHE A 8 -47.59 7.79 -0.81
CA PHE A 8 -46.38 7.91 -1.63
C PHE A 8 -46.33 6.71 -2.58
N PHE A 9 -46.32 6.98 -3.89
CA PHE A 9 -46.12 5.98 -4.93
C PHE A 9 -44.62 5.88 -5.23
N VAL A 10 -44.03 4.71 -4.97
CA VAL A 10 -42.73 4.32 -5.55
C VAL A 10 -42.99 3.96 -7.02
N ILE A 11 -42.36 4.70 -7.94
CA ILE A 11 -42.44 4.42 -9.38
C ILE A 11 -41.38 3.36 -9.71
N LEU A 12 -41.84 2.13 -9.94
CA LEU A 12 -41.03 1.04 -10.48
C LEU A 12 -41.19 1.04 -12.02
N SER A 13 -40.25 1.64 -12.75
CA SER A 13 -40.22 1.57 -14.22
C SER A 13 -39.49 0.31 -14.67
N ILE A 14 -40.25 -0.75 -14.99
CA ILE A 14 -39.71 -1.97 -15.59
C ILE A 14 -39.57 -1.74 -17.11
N SER A 15 -38.34 -1.63 -17.59
CA SER A 15 -38.00 -1.71 -19.01
C SER A 15 -37.37 -3.08 -19.27
N LEU A 16 -37.97 -3.87 -20.15
CA LEU A 16 -37.51 -5.21 -20.54
C LEU A 16 -36.49 -5.15 -21.68
N PHE A 17 -35.44 -5.98 -21.53
CA PHE A 17 -34.32 -6.30 -22.45
C PHE A 17 -33.11 -5.36 -22.46
N GLY A 18 -32.14 -5.73 -21.64
CA GLY A 18 -30.73 -5.33 -21.62
C GLY A 18 -30.08 -6.00 -20.39
N ASN A 19 -28.82 -6.40 -20.44
CA ASN A 19 -28.08 -6.84 -19.23
C ASN A 19 -28.18 -5.71 -18.20
N LEU A 20 -29.04 -5.88 -17.19
CA LEU A 20 -29.30 -4.85 -16.20
C LEU A 20 -28.23 -4.98 -15.12
N ASN A 21 -27.16 -4.19 -15.24
CA ASN A 21 -26.41 -3.75 -14.07
C ASN A 21 -27.39 -2.93 -13.22
N GLN A 22 -27.95 -3.54 -12.19
CA GLN A 22 -28.86 -2.85 -11.29
C GLN A 22 -28.01 -2.06 -10.29
N SER A 23 -27.84 -0.76 -10.54
CA SER A 23 -27.36 0.18 -9.52
C SER A 23 -28.44 0.34 -8.45
N ILE A 24 -28.05 0.17 -7.20
CA ILE A 24 -28.90 0.31 -6.03
C ILE A 24 -28.34 1.47 -5.23
N GLU A 25 -29.18 2.49 -5.00
CA GLU A 25 -28.82 3.72 -4.32
C GLU A 25 -29.70 3.94 -3.10
N TYR A 26 -29.07 4.33 -2.00
CA TYR A 26 -29.73 4.69 -0.75
C TYR A 26 -29.55 6.19 -0.52
N SER A 27 -30.63 6.94 -0.74
CA SER A 27 -30.61 8.42 -0.61
C SER A 27 -30.73 8.94 0.82
N ASP A 28 -30.96 8.04 1.78
CA ASP A 28 -31.24 8.35 3.18
C ASP A 28 -30.23 7.71 4.15
N SER A 29 -29.02 7.34 3.67
CA SER A 29 -27.93 6.79 4.47
C SER A 29 -27.56 7.66 5.67
N TRP A 30 -27.11 7.03 6.76
CA TRP A 30 -26.76 7.74 8.01
C TRP A 30 -25.41 8.45 7.96
N GLY A 31 -24.49 8.02 7.11
CA GLY A 31 -23.18 8.61 6.90
C GLY A 31 -22.72 8.55 5.45
N GLU A 32 -21.45 8.86 5.24
CA GLU A 32 -20.81 8.72 3.93
C GLU A 32 -20.61 7.24 3.56
N GLN A 33 -20.38 6.97 2.28
CA GLN A 33 -20.03 5.63 1.80
C GLN A 33 -18.84 5.08 2.62
N GLY A 34 -19.01 3.91 3.22
CA GLY A 34 -18.00 3.30 4.09
C GLY A 34 -18.09 3.78 5.53
N PHE A 35 -16.95 4.06 6.17
CA PHE A 35 -16.86 4.36 7.60
C PHE A 35 -16.99 5.85 7.90
N THR A 36 -17.92 6.22 8.79
CA THR A 36 -18.05 7.55 9.37
C THR A 36 -17.85 7.45 10.87
N LEU A 37 -16.90 8.22 11.41
CA LEU A 37 -16.73 8.34 12.86
C LEU A 37 -17.94 9.09 13.46
N GLY A 38 -18.61 8.45 14.42
CA GLY A 38 -19.68 9.05 15.20
C GLY A 38 -19.12 9.74 16.45
N THR A 39 -19.68 9.43 17.62
CA THR A 39 -19.15 9.94 18.88
C THR A 39 -17.89 9.20 19.30
N GLN A 40 -16.89 9.92 19.79
CA GLN A 40 -15.70 9.34 20.43
C GLN A 40 -15.54 9.83 21.87
N SER A 41 -14.97 8.98 22.71
CA SER A 41 -14.64 9.27 24.11
C SER A 41 -13.49 8.39 24.59
N SER A 42 -12.96 8.65 25.79
CA SER A 42 -11.99 7.77 26.42
C SER A 42 -12.54 6.38 26.78
N SER A 43 -13.86 6.19 26.74
CA SER A 43 -14.53 4.92 27.08
C SER A 43 -15.02 4.12 25.86
N GLY A 44 -14.86 4.64 24.65
CA GLY A 44 -15.28 3.95 23.44
C GLY A 44 -15.59 4.90 22.28
N VAL A 45 -15.81 4.29 21.12
CA VAL A 45 -16.15 4.99 19.88
C VAL A 45 -17.42 4.40 19.26
N GLN A 46 -18.25 5.26 18.68
CA GLN A 46 -19.35 4.87 17.82
C GLN A 46 -18.94 5.10 16.38
N VAL A 47 -19.23 4.12 15.53
CA VAL A 47 -18.90 4.15 14.11
C VAL A 47 -20.14 3.80 13.33
N ILE A 48 -20.41 4.57 12.29
CA ILE A 48 -21.47 4.32 11.33
C ILE A 48 -20.80 3.78 10.07
N HIS A 49 -21.31 2.67 9.54
CA HIS A 49 -20.97 2.21 8.22
C HIS A 49 -22.20 2.29 7.32
N SER A 50 -22.10 3.01 6.22
CA SER A 50 -23.19 3.23 5.29
C SER A 50 -22.83 2.78 3.87
N ILE A 51 -23.80 2.20 3.18
CA ILE A 51 -23.78 2.03 1.72
C ILE A 51 -24.68 3.12 1.16
N GLN A 52 -24.12 4.02 0.36
CA GLN A 52 -24.88 4.98 -0.44
C GLN A 52 -25.21 4.38 -1.82
N ARG A 53 -24.27 3.61 -2.38
CA ARG A 53 -24.47 2.92 -3.66
C ARG A 53 -23.71 1.60 -3.73
N PHE A 54 -24.31 0.63 -4.41
CA PHE A 54 -23.63 -0.59 -4.87
C PHE A 54 -24.35 -1.13 -6.10
N SER A 55 -23.75 -2.07 -6.83
CA SER A 55 -24.43 -2.80 -7.90
C SER A 55 -24.18 -4.30 -7.85
N LEU A 56 -25.15 -5.05 -8.37
CA LEU A 56 -25.00 -6.47 -8.69
C LEU A 56 -24.68 -6.61 -10.17
N GLU A 57 -23.56 -7.26 -10.47
CA GLU A 57 -23.10 -7.47 -11.84
C GLU A 57 -23.08 -8.95 -12.19
N GLU A 58 -23.68 -9.29 -13.33
CA GLU A 58 -23.65 -10.64 -13.87
C GLU A 58 -22.34 -10.89 -14.62
N GLN A 59 -21.66 -11.97 -14.28
CA GLN A 59 -20.42 -12.39 -14.91
C GLN A 59 -20.48 -13.87 -15.31
N ASN A 60 -19.92 -14.19 -16.46
CA ASN A 60 -19.80 -15.56 -16.93
C ASN A 60 -18.50 -16.16 -16.40
N ILE A 61 -18.60 -16.95 -15.33
CA ILE A 61 -17.48 -17.61 -14.65
C ILE A 61 -17.63 -19.11 -14.87
N ASN A 62 -16.61 -19.77 -15.44
CA ASN A 62 -16.64 -21.21 -15.72
C ASN A 62 -17.88 -21.69 -16.51
N ARG A 63 -18.41 -20.85 -17.41
CA ARG A 63 -19.64 -21.09 -18.21
C ARG A 63 -20.95 -21.03 -17.39
N GLU A 64 -20.88 -20.54 -16.17
CA GLU A 64 -22.03 -20.25 -15.31
C GLU A 64 -22.21 -18.74 -15.19
N MET A 65 -23.46 -18.27 -15.28
CA MET A 65 -23.79 -16.87 -15.00
C MET A 65 -23.91 -16.71 -13.48
N LEU A 66 -22.96 -15.99 -12.88
CA LEU A 66 -22.89 -15.69 -11.46
C LEU A 66 -22.96 -14.19 -11.22
N GLN A 67 -23.27 -13.79 -10.00
CA GLN A 67 -23.35 -12.39 -9.59
C GLN A 67 -22.19 -12.01 -8.69
N THR A 68 -21.70 -10.79 -8.88
CA THR A 68 -20.67 -10.15 -8.05
C THR A 68 -21.21 -8.84 -7.51
N ILE A 69 -20.67 -8.39 -6.38
CA ILE A 69 -21.04 -7.11 -5.76
C ILE A 69 -19.95 -6.09 -6.08
N ASN A 70 -20.36 -4.99 -6.70
CA ASN A 70 -19.53 -3.80 -6.88
C ASN A 70 -19.86 -2.81 -5.76
N LEU A 71 -18.94 -2.68 -4.79
CA LEU A 71 -19.03 -1.73 -3.67
C LEU A 71 -17.83 -0.78 -3.72
N PRO A 72 -17.97 0.46 -4.24
CA PRO A 72 -16.85 1.38 -4.44
C PRO A 72 -15.90 1.46 -3.23
N GLY A 73 -14.59 1.43 -3.48
CA GLY A 73 -13.54 1.48 -2.44
C GLY A 73 -13.19 0.13 -1.78
N ASN A 74 -13.78 -0.99 -2.20
CA ASN A 74 -13.52 -2.32 -1.64
C ASN A 74 -12.89 -3.25 -2.70
N PHE A 75 -11.55 -3.26 -2.78
CA PHE A 75 -10.87 -3.80 -3.96
C PHE A 75 -10.69 -5.32 -3.90
N LEU A 76 -10.08 -5.86 -2.84
CA LEU A 76 -9.63 -7.25 -2.82
C LEU A 76 -10.78 -8.23 -2.56
N PRO A 77 -10.72 -9.45 -3.12
CA PRO A 77 -11.71 -10.48 -2.88
C PRO A 77 -11.63 -11.03 -1.44
N ASN A 78 -12.68 -11.77 -1.04
CA ASN A 78 -12.67 -12.54 0.21
C ASN A 78 -11.68 -13.72 0.16
N ASP A 79 -11.69 -14.55 1.20
CA ASP A 79 -10.93 -15.79 1.23
C ASP A 79 -11.33 -16.73 0.08
N GLU A 80 -10.34 -17.39 -0.52
CA GLU A 80 -10.51 -18.28 -1.67
C GLU A 80 -11.71 -19.23 -1.48
N GLY A 81 -12.61 -19.20 -2.45
CA GLY A 81 -13.76 -20.08 -2.54
C GLY A 81 -14.94 -19.75 -1.64
N MET A 82 -14.83 -18.74 -0.78
CA MET A 82 -15.98 -18.19 -0.05
C MET A 82 -16.83 -17.30 -0.97
N PRO A 83 -18.13 -17.06 -0.68
CA PRO A 83 -18.88 -16.02 -1.37
C PRO A 83 -18.14 -14.68 -1.34
N ASP A 84 -17.97 -14.05 -2.51
CA ASP A 84 -17.24 -12.78 -2.66
C ASP A 84 -18.15 -11.61 -2.24
N LEU A 85 -18.06 -11.25 -0.97
CA LEU A 85 -18.85 -10.26 -0.27
C LEU A 85 -17.91 -9.15 0.23
N PRO A 86 -17.89 -7.98 -0.45
CA PRO A 86 -17.01 -6.88 -0.09
C PRO A 86 -17.19 -6.45 1.37
N GLY A 87 -16.07 -6.21 2.04
CA GLY A 87 -16.01 -5.62 3.37
C GLY A 87 -14.75 -4.78 3.49
N ALA A 88 -14.65 -3.98 4.54
CA ALA A 88 -13.46 -3.18 4.80
C ALA A 88 -13.17 -3.09 6.30
N GLY A 89 -11.91 -2.74 6.61
CA GLY A 89 -11.45 -2.50 7.96
C GLY A 89 -10.95 -1.08 8.21
N ARG A 90 -10.98 -0.66 9.47
CA ARG A 90 -10.29 0.54 9.98
C ARG A 90 -9.70 0.28 11.37
N TYR A 91 -8.52 0.85 11.66
CA TYR A 91 -7.99 0.83 13.02
C TYR A 91 -8.75 1.78 13.94
N ILE A 92 -8.94 1.32 15.18
CA ILE A 92 -9.47 2.08 16.29
C ILE A 92 -8.41 2.09 17.39
N ALA A 93 -7.88 3.28 17.71
CA ALA A 93 -6.99 3.47 18.85
C ALA A 93 -7.77 3.39 20.16
N MET A 94 -7.14 2.77 21.16
CA MET A 94 -7.72 2.59 22.49
C MET A 94 -6.72 2.98 23.60
N PRO A 95 -7.21 3.30 24.81
CA PRO A 95 -6.34 3.54 25.95
C PRO A 95 -5.48 2.31 26.29
N GLN A 96 -4.26 2.56 26.76
CA GLN A 96 -3.31 1.51 27.10
C GLN A 96 -3.90 0.52 28.11
N GLY A 97 -3.79 -0.76 27.78
CA GLY A 97 -4.27 -1.86 28.62
C GLY A 97 -5.81 -1.96 28.71
N ALA A 98 -6.55 -1.23 27.88
CA ALA A 98 -7.98 -1.45 27.72
C ALA A 98 -8.23 -2.70 26.86
N ARG A 99 -9.40 -3.31 27.02
CA ARG A 99 -9.93 -4.30 26.09
C ARG A 99 -11.07 -3.68 25.27
N ALA A 100 -11.13 -3.98 23.99
CA ALA A 100 -12.23 -3.58 23.12
C ALA A 100 -13.40 -4.58 23.23
N LYS A 101 -14.63 -4.07 23.18
CA LYS A 101 -15.83 -4.89 23.02
C LYS A 101 -16.74 -4.28 21.97
N LEU A 102 -16.99 -5.03 20.90
CA LEU A 102 -17.90 -4.64 19.83
C LEU A 102 -19.36 -4.89 20.21
N ARG A 103 -20.23 -3.94 19.87
CA ARG A 103 -21.69 -4.07 19.91
C ARG A 103 -22.29 -3.46 18.64
N ILE A 104 -23.18 -4.18 17.97
CA ILE A 104 -24.05 -3.59 16.95
C ILE A 104 -25.23 -2.94 17.70
N LEU A 105 -25.40 -1.63 17.51
CA LEU A 105 -26.46 -0.86 18.17
C LEU A 105 -27.74 -0.82 17.35
N GLU A 106 -27.58 -0.60 16.04
CA GLU A 106 -28.69 -0.37 15.12
C GLU A 106 -28.24 -0.73 13.70
N TYR A 107 -29.16 -1.22 12.88
CA TYR A 107 -28.88 -1.46 11.47
C TYR A 107 -30.17 -1.37 10.63
N ARG A 108 -30.00 -1.16 9.33
CA ARG A 108 -31.07 -1.20 8.33
C ARG A 108 -30.69 -2.16 7.20
N THR A 109 -31.65 -2.96 6.77
CA THR A 109 -31.42 -4.05 5.82
C THR A 109 -32.41 -4.07 4.68
N GLU A 110 -31.96 -4.57 3.54
CA GLU A 110 -32.77 -4.96 2.40
C GLU A 110 -32.39 -6.39 1.96
N THR A 111 -33.37 -7.16 1.48
CA THR A 111 -33.17 -8.56 1.07
C THR A 111 -33.42 -8.74 -0.41
N PHE A 112 -32.43 -9.33 -1.09
CA PHE A 112 -32.48 -9.69 -2.50
C PHE A 112 -32.55 -11.22 -2.62
N ASN A 113 -33.41 -11.71 -3.52
CA ASN A 113 -33.68 -13.13 -3.71
C ASN A 113 -33.22 -13.60 -5.08
N ASN A 114 -33.00 -14.92 -5.20
CA ASN A 114 -32.51 -15.57 -6.42
C ASN A 114 -31.12 -15.08 -6.83
N ILE A 115 -30.26 -14.81 -5.85
CA ILE A 115 -28.89 -14.40 -6.10
C ILE A 115 -27.99 -15.62 -6.25
N GLU A 116 -27.17 -15.66 -7.30
CA GLU A 116 -26.17 -16.70 -7.55
C GLU A 116 -24.77 -16.13 -7.33
N MET A 117 -24.34 -15.99 -6.07
CA MET A 117 -23.06 -15.32 -5.77
C MET A 117 -21.83 -16.11 -6.26
N ALA A 118 -20.95 -15.40 -6.96
CA ALA A 118 -19.63 -15.88 -7.33
C ALA A 118 -18.76 -16.17 -6.09
N PRO A 119 -17.94 -17.23 -6.12
CA PRO A 119 -16.89 -17.42 -5.12
C PRO A 119 -15.74 -16.44 -5.38
N ALA A 120 -15.07 -16.01 -4.31
CA ALA A 120 -13.79 -15.32 -4.40
C ALA A 120 -12.76 -16.23 -5.08
N PHE A 121 -12.03 -15.70 -6.05
CA PHE A 121 -10.99 -16.44 -6.76
C PHE A 121 -9.73 -16.61 -5.90
N ARG A 122 -8.93 -17.63 -6.21
CA ARG A 122 -7.56 -17.74 -5.70
C ARG A 122 -6.72 -16.63 -6.31
N ILE A 123 -6.22 -15.72 -5.48
CA ILE A 123 -5.27 -14.70 -5.93
C ILE A 123 -4.02 -15.38 -6.49
N PRO A 124 -3.69 -15.22 -7.79
CA PRO A 124 -2.58 -15.92 -8.39
C PRO A 124 -1.27 -15.19 -8.09
N LEU A 125 -0.18 -15.95 -8.05
CA LEU A 125 1.16 -15.36 -8.18
C LEU A 125 1.24 -14.63 -9.52
N ASP A 126 2.05 -13.57 -9.57
CA ASP A 126 2.30 -12.84 -10.82
C ASP A 126 2.96 -13.76 -11.87
N THR A 127 3.76 -14.76 -11.46
CA THR A 127 4.36 -15.74 -12.38
C THR A 127 3.39 -16.78 -12.96
N GLU A 128 2.17 -16.86 -12.44
CA GLU A 128 1.16 -17.79 -12.94
C GLU A 128 0.47 -17.20 -14.18
N ASN A 129 0.30 -18.04 -15.21
CA ASN A 129 -0.40 -17.68 -16.43
C ASN A 129 -1.72 -18.42 -16.53
N GLY A 130 -2.70 -17.80 -17.20
CA GLY A 130 -4.00 -18.39 -17.47
C GLY A 130 -5.14 -17.77 -16.66
N PRO A 131 -6.35 -18.30 -16.82
CA PRO A 131 -7.53 -17.72 -16.18
C PRO A 131 -7.47 -17.85 -14.67
N LEU A 132 -8.12 -16.90 -13.98
CA LEU A 132 -8.32 -16.97 -12.54
C LEU A 132 -9.12 -18.21 -12.14
N ASP A 133 -8.82 -18.74 -10.96
CA ASP A 133 -9.42 -19.98 -10.44
C ASP A 133 -10.53 -19.68 -9.42
N TYR A 134 -11.76 -20.11 -9.73
CA TYR A 134 -13.00 -19.80 -9.01
C TYR A 134 -13.61 -21.06 -8.36
N ASN A 135 -12.87 -21.72 -7.48
CA ASN A 135 -13.35 -22.94 -6.83
C ASN A 135 -14.31 -22.62 -5.68
N ARG A 136 -15.57 -23.08 -5.75
CA ARG A 136 -16.50 -22.97 -4.61
C ARG A 136 -16.01 -23.80 -3.42
N ASN A 137 -16.00 -23.21 -2.25
CA ASN A 137 -15.91 -23.97 -1.01
C ASN A 137 -17.21 -24.75 -0.79
N ASN A 138 -17.18 -26.05 -1.10
CA ASN A 138 -18.37 -26.91 -1.01
C ASN A 138 -18.99 -26.95 0.38
N GLN A 139 -18.20 -26.78 1.45
CA GLN A 139 -18.74 -26.76 2.82
C GLN A 139 -19.62 -25.53 3.04
N ILE A 140 -19.23 -24.36 2.53
CA ILE A 140 -20.06 -23.14 2.63
C ILE A 140 -21.22 -23.19 1.66
N TYR A 141 -20.96 -23.46 0.37
CA TYR A 141 -21.98 -23.39 -0.68
C TYR A 141 -23.09 -24.46 -0.57
N SER A 142 -22.88 -25.55 0.17
CA SER A 142 -23.91 -26.56 0.43
C SER A 142 -24.63 -26.40 1.77
N THR A 143 -24.22 -25.43 2.60
CA THR A 143 -24.81 -25.19 3.92
C THR A 143 -25.93 -24.16 3.84
N ASN A 144 -27.10 -24.51 4.34
CA ASN A 144 -28.25 -23.59 4.44
C ASN A 144 -28.10 -22.66 5.65
N ALA A 145 -27.15 -21.72 5.57
CA ALA A 145 -26.89 -20.69 6.56
C ALA A 145 -26.33 -19.44 5.88
N PHE A 146 -26.44 -18.29 6.54
CA PHE A 146 -25.83 -17.05 6.07
C PHE A 146 -24.30 -17.05 6.28
N TYR A 147 -23.59 -16.55 5.28
CA TYR A 147 -22.16 -16.25 5.31
C TYR A 147 -21.93 -14.76 4.99
N PRO A 148 -20.99 -14.07 5.68
CA PRO A 148 -20.43 -14.48 6.97
C PRO A 148 -21.55 -14.56 8.03
N GLN A 149 -21.31 -15.29 9.11
CA GLN A 149 -22.30 -15.39 10.21
C GLN A 149 -22.51 -14.05 10.91
N GLU A 150 -21.44 -13.27 11.07
CA GLU A 150 -21.45 -11.95 11.69
C GLU A 150 -21.00 -10.92 10.65
N ILE A 151 -21.68 -9.77 10.60
CA ILE A 151 -21.38 -8.68 9.66
C ILE A 151 -20.31 -7.72 10.17
N ALA A 152 -19.97 -7.79 11.45
CA ALA A 152 -19.01 -6.91 12.08
C ALA A 152 -18.08 -7.72 12.99
N ALA A 153 -16.79 -7.44 12.91
CA ALA A 153 -15.76 -8.12 13.69
C ALA A 153 -14.76 -7.10 14.24
N ILE A 154 -14.10 -7.44 15.35
CA ILE A 154 -12.91 -6.75 15.82
C ILE A 154 -11.75 -7.73 15.92
N SER A 155 -10.54 -7.27 15.60
CA SER A 155 -9.33 -8.06 15.81
C SER A 155 -9.04 -8.26 17.30
N GLU A 156 -8.13 -9.19 17.60
CA GLU A 156 -7.41 -9.12 18.87
C GLU A 156 -6.64 -7.78 18.98
N PRO A 157 -6.43 -7.25 20.20
CA PRO A 157 -5.59 -6.09 20.43
C PRO A 157 -4.19 -6.26 19.82
N THR A 158 -3.72 -5.22 19.14
CA THR A 158 -2.35 -5.12 18.61
C THR A 158 -1.82 -3.70 18.79
N GLN A 159 -0.66 -3.39 18.24
CA GLN A 159 -0.03 -2.07 18.36
C GLN A 159 0.41 -1.51 17.01
N ILE A 160 0.33 -0.19 16.89
CA ILE A 160 1.03 0.57 15.85
C ILE A 160 1.93 1.56 16.57
N ARG A 161 3.24 1.29 16.57
CA ARG A 161 4.28 2.15 17.14
C ARG A 161 3.95 2.63 18.56
N GLY A 162 3.54 1.69 19.42
CA GLY A 162 3.18 1.93 20.83
C GLY A 162 1.78 2.49 21.08
N ILE A 163 0.94 2.60 20.05
CA ILE A 163 -0.49 2.89 20.18
C ILE A 163 -1.25 1.57 20.16
N ASP A 164 -1.95 1.26 21.25
CA ASP A 164 -2.84 0.10 21.32
C ASP A 164 -4.02 0.32 20.37
N VAL A 165 -4.27 -0.64 19.48
CA VAL A 165 -5.34 -0.59 18.49
C VAL A 165 -6.08 -1.92 18.40
N VAL A 166 -7.32 -1.85 17.91
CA VAL A 166 -8.03 -2.99 17.30
C VAL A 166 -8.48 -2.61 15.90
N MET A 167 -8.58 -3.57 15.00
CA MET A 167 -9.15 -3.36 13.67
C MET A 167 -10.64 -3.70 13.71
N LEU A 168 -11.48 -2.72 13.39
CA LEU A 168 -12.93 -2.89 13.21
C LEU A 168 -13.19 -3.20 11.74
N GLY A 169 -13.81 -4.35 11.46
CA GLY A 169 -14.25 -4.76 10.13
C GLY A 169 -15.76 -4.81 10.02
N ILE A 170 -16.26 -4.37 8.87
CA ILE A 170 -17.67 -4.48 8.52
C ILE A 170 -17.80 -5.08 7.12
N THR A 171 -18.50 -6.21 7.03
CA THR A 171 -18.95 -6.85 5.80
C THR A 171 -20.46 -6.63 5.71
N PRO A 172 -20.94 -5.57 5.02
CA PRO A 172 -22.35 -5.17 5.04
C PRO A 172 -23.25 -6.06 4.16
N PHE A 173 -22.86 -7.32 3.98
CA PHE A 173 -23.57 -8.30 3.17
C PHE A 173 -23.58 -9.65 3.88
N GLN A 174 -24.70 -10.36 3.81
CA GLN A 174 -24.79 -11.77 4.16
C GLN A 174 -25.49 -12.54 3.05
N TYR A 175 -24.93 -13.68 2.67
CA TYR A 175 -25.47 -14.52 1.62
C TYR A 175 -25.72 -15.94 2.13
N ASN A 176 -26.91 -16.46 1.84
CA ASN A 176 -27.22 -17.88 2.04
C ASN A 176 -27.20 -18.61 0.69
N PRO A 177 -26.24 -19.52 0.45
CA PRO A 177 -26.06 -20.16 -0.85
C PRO A 177 -27.14 -21.19 -1.19
N VAL A 178 -27.89 -21.71 -0.20
CA VAL A 178 -28.96 -22.69 -0.45
C VAL A 178 -30.28 -22.00 -0.76
N THR A 179 -30.63 -20.94 -0.01
CA THR A 179 -31.86 -20.17 -0.27
C THR A 179 -31.69 -19.12 -1.35
N LYS A 180 -30.44 -18.79 -1.73
CA LYS A 180 -30.10 -17.74 -2.70
C LYS A 180 -30.59 -16.36 -2.27
N GLU A 181 -30.49 -16.11 -0.97
CA GLU A 181 -30.88 -14.86 -0.33
C GLU A 181 -29.64 -14.04 0.02
N LEU A 182 -29.57 -12.80 -0.45
CA LEU A 182 -28.57 -11.80 -0.10
C LEU A 182 -29.22 -10.72 0.77
N VAL A 183 -28.74 -10.55 1.98
CA VAL A 183 -29.13 -9.47 2.89
C VAL A 183 -28.06 -8.38 2.81
N VAL A 184 -28.48 -7.17 2.48
CA VAL A 184 -27.65 -5.97 2.41
C VAL A 184 -27.92 -5.13 3.63
N TYR A 185 -26.87 -4.83 4.40
CA TYR A 185 -26.91 -3.95 5.56
C TYR A 185 -26.48 -2.55 5.14
N HIS A 186 -27.41 -1.78 4.59
CA HIS A 186 -27.10 -0.48 4.00
C HIS A 186 -26.76 0.59 5.04
N ASP A 187 -27.12 0.40 6.31
CA ASP A 187 -26.55 1.15 7.42
C ASP A 187 -26.33 0.23 8.63
N VAL A 188 -25.18 0.39 9.26
CA VAL A 188 -24.81 -0.31 10.50
C VAL A 188 -24.19 0.70 11.45
N LYS A 189 -24.77 0.83 12.65
CA LYS A 189 -24.20 1.61 13.75
C LYS A 189 -23.61 0.65 14.76
N VAL A 190 -22.31 0.74 14.97
CA VAL A 190 -21.58 -0.07 15.94
C VAL A 190 -20.96 0.80 17.03
N GLU A 191 -20.74 0.20 18.19
CA GLU A 191 -20.01 0.79 19.30
C GLU A 191 -18.88 -0.16 19.71
N VAL A 192 -17.67 0.39 19.82
CA VAL A 192 -16.50 -0.30 20.37
C VAL A 192 -16.25 0.29 21.75
N ASP A 193 -16.63 -0.45 22.79
CA ASP A 193 -16.39 -0.06 24.19
C ASP A 193 -14.94 -0.34 24.59
N PHE A 194 -14.32 0.60 25.29
CA PHE A 194 -13.02 0.42 25.94
C PHE A 194 -13.23 0.11 27.41
N ILE A 195 -12.85 -1.09 27.83
CA ILE A 195 -13.09 -1.58 29.19
C ILE A 195 -11.75 -1.74 29.92
N GLY A 196 -11.58 -1.06 31.05
CA GLY A 196 -10.31 -1.02 31.77
C GLY A 196 -9.35 0.02 31.19
N GLY A 197 -8.05 -0.26 31.27
CA GLY A 197 -6.99 0.65 30.83
C GLY A 197 -6.70 1.82 31.78
N ASN A 198 -5.64 2.57 31.48
CA ASN A 198 -5.15 3.69 32.30
C ASN A 198 -5.59 5.07 31.79
N GLY A 199 -6.32 5.14 30.67
CA GLY A 199 -6.79 6.38 30.03
C GLY A 199 -5.73 7.10 29.19
N LEU A 200 -4.49 6.61 29.15
CA LEU A 200 -3.41 7.15 28.31
C LEU A 200 -3.44 6.47 26.95
N VAL A 201 -3.18 7.22 25.87
CA VAL A 201 -3.10 6.69 24.51
C VAL A 201 -1.69 6.92 23.96
N GLY A 202 -1.06 5.84 23.49
CA GLY A 202 0.28 5.90 22.89
C GLY A 202 1.42 6.07 23.89
N VAL A 203 2.64 5.87 23.43
CA VAL A 203 3.87 6.07 24.20
C VAL A 203 4.63 7.26 23.61
N GLU A 204 4.80 8.34 24.38
CA GLU A 204 5.30 9.62 23.85
C GLU A 204 6.66 9.50 23.14
N ARG A 205 7.65 8.77 23.70
CA ARG A 205 8.98 8.62 23.08
C ARG A 205 8.95 7.92 21.71
N LEU A 206 7.92 7.11 21.44
CA LEU A 206 7.73 6.44 20.15
C LEU A 206 7.10 7.37 19.11
N ARG A 207 6.50 8.48 19.53
CA ARG A 207 5.88 9.45 18.62
C ARG A 207 6.93 10.24 17.85
N SER A 208 6.63 10.50 16.58
CA SER A 208 7.51 11.15 15.62
C SER A 208 6.69 11.96 14.61
N ARG A 209 7.16 13.16 14.27
CA ARG A 209 6.57 14.00 13.21
C ARG A 209 6.48 13.29 11.86
N TRP A 210 7.30 12.27 11.64
CA TRP A 210 7.33 11.47 10.41
C TRP A 210 6.36 10.28 10.44
N TRP A 211 5.95 9.83 11.63
CA TRP A 211 5.04 8.70 11.82
C TRP A 211 3.60 9.12 12.09
N ASP A 212 3.40 10.26 12.74
CA ASP A 212 2.07 10.80 13.01
C ASP A 212 1.19 10.88 11.75
N PRO A 213 1.70 11.28 10.57
CA PRO A 213 0.90 11.26 9.36
C PRO A 213 0.44 9.84 8.98
N ILE A 214 1.29 8.81 9.09
CA ILE A 214 0.91 7.41 8.86
C ILE A 214 -0.14 6.95 9.87
N LEU A 215 0.03 7.32 11.15
CA LEU A 215 -0.91 7.00 12.22
C LEU A 215 -2.28 7.63 11.99
N HIS A 216 -2.32 8.88 11.56
CA HIS A 216 -3.56 9.59 11.26
C HIS A 216 -4.28 9.00 10.05
N ASP A 217 -3.55 8.59 9.01
CA ASP A 217 -4.13 7.92 7.83
C ASP A 217 -4.70 6.55 8.19
N ALA A 218 -4.04 5.81 9.09
CA ALA A 218 -4.43 4.45 9.43
C ALA A 218 -5.56 4.37 10.48
N ILE A 219 -5.64 5.33 11.42
CA ILE A 219 -6.51 5.24 12.60
C ILE A 219 -7.73 6.15 12.45
N LEU A 220 -8.93 5.56 12.42
CA LEU A 220 -10.17 6.31 12.20
C LEU A 220 -10.46 7.34 13.30
N ASN A 221 -10.16 7.02 14.56
CA ASN A 221 -10.35 7.91 15.71
C ASN A 221 -9.02 8.56 16.17
N HIS A 222 -8.15 8.91 15.21
CA HIS A 222 -6.80 9.43 15.52
C HIS A 222 -6.80 10.67 16.43
N GLU A 223 -7.89 11.44 16.49
CA GLU A 223 -8.03 12.60 17.40
C GLU A 223 -7.91 12.25 18.90
N ILE A 224 -8.09 10.98 19.29
CA ILE A 224 -7.83 10.53 20.67
C ILE A 224 -6.33 10.49 21.00
N ILE A 225 -5.47 10.48 19.98
CA ILE A 225 -4.02 10.44 20.12
C ILE A 225 -3.54 11.84 20.52
N PRO A 226 -2.80 12.00 21.63
CA PRO A 226 -2.33 13.32 22.07
C PRO A 226 -1.46 14.00 21.01
N THR A 227 -1.73 15.27 20.71
CA THR A 227 -0.85 16.11 19.86
C THR A 227 0.46 16.39 20.58
N ILE A 228 1.57 16.32 19.85
CA ILE A 228 2.90 16.65 20.36
C ILE A 228 3.45 17.84 19.59
N ASP A 229 3.89 18.87 20.32
CA ASP A 229 4.67 19.95 19.73
C ASP A 229 6.14 19.53 19.63
N TYR A 230 6.51 18.98 18.47
CA TYR A 230 7.86 18.53 18.21
C TYR A 230 8.91 19.65 18.25
N SER A 231 8.51 20.92 18.08
CA SER A 231 9.43 22.07 18.15
C SER A 231 9.90 22.37 19.57
N GLN A 232 9.12 21.97 20.57
CA GLN A 232 9.41 22.17 21.99
C GLN A 232 10.04 20.93 22.64
N ARG A 233 10.31 19.88 21.87
CA ARG A 233 10.93 18.66 22.39
C ARG A 233 12.34 18.99 22.87
N GLU A 234 12.63 18.73 24.14
CA GLU A 234 13.91 19.11 24.73
C GLU A 234 15.10 18.47 23.99
N ASN A 235 16.15 19.25 23.73
CA ASN A 235 17.40 18.78 23.13
C ASN A 235 18.25 17.91 24.07
N THR A 236 17.80 17.66 25.30
CA THR A 236 18.47 16.88 26.35
C THR A 236 18.14 15.38 26.32
N ARG A 237 17.32 14.92 25.37
CA ARG A 237 16.95 13.52 25.23
C ARG A 237 18.08 12.71 24.56
N ASP A 238 18.25 11.46 24.97
CA ASP A 238 19.42 10.62 24.65
C ASP A 238 19.21 9.67 23.44
N GLY A 239 18.31 10.03 22.51
CA GLY A 239 17.95 9.24 21.33
C GLY A 239 18.13 9.96 19.99
N PHE A 240 17.79 9.28 18.89
CA PHE A 240 17.97 9.76 17.52
C PHE A 240 16.79 9.34 16.64
N GLU A 241 16.32 10.24 15.78
CA GLU A 241 15.28 9.98 14.77
C GLU A 241 15.76 9.03 13.66
N TYR A 242 17.06 8.99 13.38
CA TYR A 242 17.64 8.18 12.32
C TYR A 242 18.86 7.39 12.80
N LEU A 243 18.85 6.09 12.55
CA LEU A 243 19.97 5.18 12.79
C LEU A 243 20.50 4.63 11.48
N ILE A 244 21.82 4.73 11.27
CA ILE A 244 22.52 4.05 10.18
C ILE A 244 23.28 2.87 10.78
N ILE A 245 22.98 1.66 10.32
CA ILE A 245 23.74 0.45 10.64
C ILE A 245 24.65 0.14 9.46
N CYS A 246 25.96 0.03 9.69
CA CYS A 246 26.95 -0.28 8.64
C CYS A 246 27.95 -1.37 9.07
N PRO A 247 28.69 -2.00 8.16
CA PRO A 247 29.85 -2.84 8.50
C PRO A 247 30.90 -2.10 9.35
N ASP A 248 31.68 -2.86 10.11
CA ASP A 248 32.84 -2.37 10.88
C ASP A 248 34.05 -2.13 9.95
N ASP A 249 33.88 -1.21 9.00
CA ASP A 249 34.88 -0.84 8.01
C ASP A 249 35.04 0.69 7.98
N PRO A 250 36.27 1.23 8.04
CA PRO A 250 36.51 2.68 8.07
C PRO A 250 35.93 3.45 6.88
N ILE A 251 35.86 2.84 5.69
CA ILE A 251 35.30 3.47 4.49
C ILE A 251 33.77 3.55 4.63
N PHE A 252 33.12 2.47 5.05
CA PHE A 252 31.68 2.47 5.30
C PHE A 252 31.29 3.47 6.40
N LEU A 253 32.07 3.53 7.48
CA LEU A 253 31.89 4.50 8.56
C LEU A 253 32.00 5.95 8.09
N ALA A 254 33.01 6.28 7.27
CA ALA A 254 33.19 7.64 6.74
C ALA A 254 32.02 8.08 5.83
N TRP A 255 31.52 7.16 5.01
CA TRP A 255 30.35 7.39 4.18
C TRP A 255 29.05 7.50 4.99
N ALA A 256 28.85 6.64 5.99
CA ALA A 256 27.74 6.76 6.94
C ALA A 256 27.76 8.09 7.69
N ASP A 257 28.93 8.58 8.09
CA ASP A 257 29.08 9.89 8.75
C ASP A 257 28.72 11.05 7.80
N SER A 258 28.98 10.91 6.50
CA SER A 258 28.55 11.91 5.51
C SER A 258 27.03 12.03 5.41
N ILE A 259 26.31 10.89 5.48
CA ILE A 259 24.84 10.87 5.55
C ILE A 259 24.38 11.52 6.85
N LYS A 260 24.95 11.10 7.98
CA LYS A 260 24.64 11.63 9.31
C LYS A 260 24.78 13.14 9.37
N ILE A 261 25.90 13.69 8.92
CA ILE A 261 26.15 15.13 8.92
C ILE A 261 25.09 15.85 8.09
N PHE A 262 24.76 15.33 6.92
CA PHE A 262 23.76 15.95 6.04
C PHE A 262 22.36 15.94 6.66
N ARG A 263 21.92 14.80 7.19
CA ARG A 263 20.60 14.69 7.85
C ARG A 263 20.52 15.54 9.12
N GLN A 264 21.61 15.65 9.88
CA GLN A 264 21.69 16.59 11.02
C GLN A 264 21.59 18.06 10.59
N GLN A 265 22.15 18.44 9.44
CA GLN A 265 21.98 19.81 8.89
C GLN A 265 20.52 20.10 8.50
N GLN A 266 19.76 19.08 8.12
CA GLN A 266 18.32 19.17 7.86
C GLN A 266 17.46 19.07 9.14
N GLY A 267 18.10 19.00 10.32
CA GLY A 267 17.39 18.91 11.59
C GLY A 267 16.83 17.52 11.90
N ILE A 268 17.38 16.46 11.29
CA ILE A 268 17.06 15.05 11.60
C ILE A 268 18.19 14.50 12.48
N SER A 269 17.88 14.24 13.74
CA SER A 269 18.86 13.70 14.69
C SER A 269 19.31 12.30 14.23
N THR A 270 20.59 12.18 13.86
CA THR A 270 21.13 10.96 13.23
C THR A 270 22.33 10.41 13.99
N THR A 271 22.43 9.09 14.09
CA THR A 271 23.61 8.38 14.60
C THR A 271 24.00 7.19 13.72
N VAL A 272 25.23 6.71 13.89
CA VAL A 272 25.81 5.57 13.15
C VAL A 272 26.23 4.51 14.16
N MET A 273 25.89 3.25 13.88
CA MET A 273 26.34 2.08 14.63
C MET A 273 26.92 1.04 13.66
N THR A 274 28.03 0.41 14.03
CA THR A 274 28.56 -0.72 13.26
C THR A 274 27.83 -2.02 13.60
N THR A 275 27.92 -3.00 12.71
CA THR A 275 27.45 -4.38 12.98
C THR A 275 28.07 -4.95 14.26
N ALA A 276 29.30 -4.57 14.62
CA ALA A 276 29.91 -4.95 15.90
C ALA A 276 29.23 -4.28 17.10
N GLN A 277 28.86 -3.00 17.00
CA GLN A 277 28.20 -2.25 18.08
C GLN A 277 26.76 -2.70 18.32
N VAL A 278 26.07 -3.20 17.29
CA VAL A 278 24.71 -3.77 17.42
C VAL A 278 24.72 -5.26 17.82
N GLY A 279 25.89 -5.83 18.15
CA GLY A 279 26.02 -7.19 18.68
C GLY A 279 26.37 -8.27 17.65
N GLY A 280 26.53 -7.91 16.38
CA GLY A 280 26.99 -8.78 15.30
C GLY A 280 26.17 -8.67 14.02
N ASN A 281 26.70 -9.23 12.92
CA ASN A 281 25.98 -9.35 11.64
C ASN A 281 25.19 -10.67 11.58
N THR A 282 24.20 -10.83 12.46
CA THR A 282 23.24 -11.95 12.43
C THR A 282 21.82 -11.41 12.52
N PRO A 283 20.80 -12.10 11.96
CA PRO A 283 19.41 -11.67 12.07
C PRO A 283 19.02 -11.37 13.52
N THR A 284 19.27 -12.31 14.42
CA THR A 284 18.95 -12.18 15.85
C THR A 284 19.68 -11.02 16.53
N ALA A 285 20.95 -10.73 16.20
CA ALA A 285 21.67 -9.64 16.85
C ALA A 285 21.09 -8.28 16.45
N ILE A 286 20.88 -8.07 15.14
CA ILE A 286 20.33 -6.82 14.60
C ILE A 286 18.90 -6.61 15.10
N GLU A 287 18.06 -7.65 15.05
CA GLU A 287 16.68 -7.61 15.54
C GLU A 287 16.63 -7.29 17.04
N ASN A 288 17.42 -7.97 17.88
CA ASN A 288 17.46 -7.69 19.32
C ASN A 288 17.90 -6.26 19.62
N TYR A 289 18.86 -5.74 18.86
CA TYR A 289 19.30 -4.35 19.02
C TYR A 289 18.17 -3.37 18.66
N ILE A 290 17.51 -3.55 17.52
CA ILE A 290 16.41 -2.68 17.08
C ILE A 290 15.24 -2.77 18.07
N ASN A 291 14.87 -3.97 18.51
CA ASN A 291 13.84 -4.16 19.55
C ASN A 291 14.21 -3.45 20.85
N SER A 292 15.50 -3.46 21.25
CA SER A 292 15.94 -2.80 22.48
C SER A 292 15.84 -1.27 22.41
N ILE A 293 16.18 -0.64 21.27
CA ILE A 293 16.08 0.81 21.13
C ILE A 293 14.64 1.26 20.89
N MET A 294 13.78 0.37 20.40
CA MET A 294 12.35 0.59 20.22
C MET A 294 11.51 0.21 21.46
N ASP A 295 12.08 -0.46 22.48
CA ASP A 295 11.35 -0.97 23.65
C ASP A 295 10.54 0.11 24.38
N PRO A 296 9.21 -0.09 24.54
CA PRO A 296 8.29 0.54 25.49
C PRO A 296 8.83 1.61 26.41
N ASN A 297 9.64 1.08 27.31
CA ASN A 297 9.88 1.57 28.64
C ASN A 297 11.34 2.00 28.82
N THR A 298 12.24 1.47 27.98
CA THR A 298 13.68 1.57 28.18
C THR A 298 14.46 1.94 26.92
N GLY A 299 13.80 1.99 25.76
CA GLY A 299 14.42 2.37 24.49
C GLY A 299 14.84 3.83 24.40
N TRP A 300 15.35 4.21 23.22
CA TRP A 300 15.75 5.58 22.93
C TRP A 300 14.58 6.56 23.00
N ASP A 301 14.89 7.80 23.36
CA ASP A 301 13.96 8.93 23.32
C ASP A 301 14.64 10.11 22.60
N PRO A 302 14.18 10.53 21.41
CA PRO A 302 13.15 9.86 20.62
C PRO A 302 13.60 8.49 20.13
N ALA A 303 12.64 7.60 19.92
CA ALA A 303 12.90 6.36 19.19
C ALA A 303 13.08 6.65 17.69
N PRO A 304 13.92 5.87 16.97
CA PRO A 304 14.13 6.07 15.55
C PRO A 304 12.84 6.05 14.76
N ALA A 305 12.65 7.04 13.89
CA ALA A 305 11.61 7.04 12.88
C ALA A 305 12.01 6.14 11.70
N ALA A 306 13.31 6.08 11.38
CA ALA A 306 13.84 5.22 10.34
C ALA A 306 15.20 4.60 10.70
N ILE A 307 15.55 3.53 9.99
CA ILE A 307 16.83 2.83 10.06
C ILE A 307 17.33 2.55 8.64
N LEU A 308 18.59 2.87 8.36
CA LEU A 308 19.27 2.50 7.12
C LEU A 308 20.26 1.37 7.35
N LEU A 309 20.10 0.29 6.59
CA LEU A 309 21.08 -0.77 6.45
C LEU A 309 22.04 -0.40 5.31
N LEU A 310 23.21 0.13 5.67
CA LEU A 310 24.24 0.56 4.73
C LEU A 310 25.22 -0.58 4.44
N GLY A 311 24.83 -1.47 3.54
CA GLY A 311 25.62 -2.61 3.11
C GLY A 311 24.82 -3.56 2.26
N ASP A 312 25.50 -4.25 1.35
CA ASP A 312 24.90 -5.33 0.58
C ASP A 312 24.54 -6.54 1.46
N TYR A 313 23.70 -7.44 0.97
CA TYR A 313 23.29 -8.61 1.71
C TYR A 313 24.41 -9.63 1.86
N GLY A 314 24.54 -10.16 3.07
CA GLY A 314 25.50 -11.21 3.37
C GLY A 314 25.79 -11.31 4.86
N THR A 315 26.50 -12.37 5.22
CA THR A 315 26.87 -12.69 6.61
C THR A 315 28.36 -12.48 6.90
N THR A 316 29.15 -12.08 5.90
CA THR A 316 30.61 -11.94 6.01
C THR A 316 31.12 -10.71 5.25
N GLY A 317 32.25 -10.16 5.70
CA GLY A 317 32.84 -8.96 5.10
C GLY A 317 31.97 -7.72 5.28
N ASN A 318 31.99 -6.83 4.30
CA ASN A 318 31.28 -5.55 4.31
C ASN A 318 29.82 -5.72 3.85
N THR A 319 29.07 -6.54 4.59
CA THR A 319 27.67 -6.87 4.30
C THR A 319 26.79 -6.73 5.54
N ILE A 320 25.47 -6.69 5.34
CA ILE A 320 24.44 -6.68 6.39
C ILE A 320 23.37 -7.71 6.04
N VAL A 321 23.17 -8.68 6.92
CA VAL A 321 22.21 -9.77 6.74
C VAL A 321 20.76 -9.31 6.96
N SER A 322 19.82 -9.98 6.29
CA SER A 322 18.38 -9.89 6.55
C SER A 322 17.83 -11.26 6.97
N PRO A 323 16.76 -11.33 7.78
CA PRO A 323 16.04 -12.56 8.03
C PRO A 323 15.33 -13.05 6.76
N ILE A 324 15.00 -14.34 6.72
CA ILE A 324 14.18 -14.94 5.64
C ILE A 324 12.78 -15.19 6.20
N TRP A 325 11.78 -14.50 5.66
CA TRP A 325 10.37 -14.70 6.02
C TRP A 325 9.84 -15.97 5.35
N ASP A 326 9.22 -16.87 6.13
CA ASP A 326 8.57 -18.12 5.70
C ASP A 326 9.38 -19.00 4.71
N ASN A 327 10.72 -19.02 4.83
CA ASN A 327 11.63 -19.65 3.85
C ASN A 327 11.43 -19.17 2.40
N TYR A 328 10.82 -18.00 2.22
CA TYR A 328 10.37 -17.46 0.96
C TYR A 328 11.23 -16.28 0.52
N CYS A 329 11.21 -15.17 1.27
CA CYS A 329 11.88 -13.93 0.85
C CYS A 329 12.80 -13.37 1.93
N ALA A 330 13.92 -12.76 1.52
CA ALA A 330 14.73 -11.96 2.44
C ALA A 330 13.96 -10.68 2.80
N SER A 331 13.82 -10.38 4.08
CA SER A 331 12.95 -9.29 4.51
C SER A 331 13.52 -8.41 5.61
N ASP A 332 13.86 -7.17 5.27
CA ASP A 332 14.15 -6.14 6.27
C ASP A 332 12.90 -5.73 7.07
N ASN A 333 11.68 -6.06 6.62
CA ASN A 333 10.44 -5.77 7.35
C ASN A 333 10.38 -6.50 8.70
N ILE A 334 11.02 -7.66 8.82
CA ILE A 334 11.11 -8.40 10.09
C ILE A 334 11.87 -7.58 11.15
N TYR A 335 12.86 -6.79 10.76
CA TYR A 335 13.50 -5.86 11.70
C TYR A 335 12.62 -4.66 12.04
N ALA A 336 11.67 -4.31 11.18
CA ALA A 336 10.75 -3.22 11.38
C ALA A 336 9.61 -3.58 12.33
N ASP A 337 9.20 -4.85 12.34
CA ASP A 337 8.17 -5.41 13.21
C ASP A 337 8.73 -5.71 14.60
N VAL A 338 8.65 -4.74 15.51
CA VAL A 338 9.22 -4.88 16.87
C VAL A 338 8.22 -5.43 17.88
N ASN A 339 6.96 -5.61 17.47
CA ASN A 339 5.87 -6.06 18.33
C ASN A 339 5.30 -7.43 17.93
N GLY A 340 5.72 -7.98 16.79
CA GLY A 340 5.38 -9.32 16.31
C GLY A 340 4.02 -9.41 15.61
N ASN A 341 3.55 -8.33 14.98
CA ASN A 341 2.27 -8.28 14.26
C ASN A 341 2.41 -8.19 12.74
N SER A 342 3.61 -8.45 12.23
CA SER A 342 4.02 -8.40 10.82
C SER A 342 4.08 -7.00 10.21
N MET A 343 3.81 -5.94 10.99
CA MET A 343 3.76 -4.56 10.51
C MET A 343 4.95 -3.73 10.99
N PRO A 344 5.43 -2.77 10.17
CA PRO A 344 6.59 -1.98 10.53
C PRO A 344 6.27 -0.93 11.61
N ASP A 345 6.94 -0.98 12.75
CA ASP A 345 6.93 0.08 13.76
C ASP A 345 8.02 1.14 13.53
N VAL A 346 8.96 0.88 12.62
CA VAL A 346 10.05 1.78 12.23
C VAL A 346 10.32 1.63 10.72
N ILE A 347 10.69 2.72 10.04
CA ILE A 347 10.92 2.67 8.59
C ILE A 347 12.26 2.00 8.31
N LEU A 348 12.27 1.00 7.44
CA LEU A 348 13.50 0.33 7.00
C LEU A 348 13.85 0.73 5.57
N ALA A 349 15.13 1.07 5.38
CA ALA A 349 15.75 1.38 4.11
C ALA A 349 17.07 0.61 3.97
N ARG A 350 17.48 0.31 2.73
CA ARG A 350 18.76 -0.36 2.45
C ARG A 350 19.53 0.33 1.34
N MET A 351 20.84 0.43 1.50
CA MET A 351 21.77 0.73 0.42
C MET A 351 22.70 -0.46 0.23
N THR A 352 22.55 -1.17 -0.90
CA THR A 352 23.29 -2.40 -1.20
C THR A 352 24.72 -2.09 -1.67
N ALA A 353 25.54 -1.46 -0.82
CA ALA A 353 26.92 -1.14 -1.15
C ALA A 353 27.86 -2.32 -0.86
N GLN A 354 28.74 -2.63 -1.81
CA GLN A 354 29.76 -3.68 -1.65
C GLN A 354 31.16 -3.11 -1.41
N ASN A 355 31.38 -1.84 -1.80
CA ASN A 355 32.69 -1.19 -1.83
C ASN A 355 32.53 0.34 -1.87
N GLU A 356 33.66 1.05 -1.81
CA GLU A 356 33.71 2.52 -1.84
C GLU A 356 33.07 3.14 -3.08
N THR A 357 33.25 2.55 -4.25
CA THR A 357 32.64 3.05 -5.49
C THR A 357 31.12 3.02 -5.40
N HIS A 358 30.54 1.93 -4.88
CA HIS A 358 29.10 1.82 -4.71
C HIS A 358 28.58 2.82 -3.66
N LEU A 359 29.30 2.97 -2.53
CA LEU A 359 28.98 3.96 -1.50
C LEU A 359 28.96 5.37 -2.09
N ASN A 360 30.03 5.74 -2.81
CA ASN A 360 30.14 7.04 -3.46
C ASN A 360 28.97 7.29 -4.41
N THR A 361 28.68 6.36 -5.32
CA THR A 361 27.58 6.52 -6.26
C THR A 361 26.24 6.68 -5.54
N MET A 362 25.85 5.73 -4.70
CA MET A 362 24.51 5.73 -4.10
C MET A 362 24.30 6.89 -3.13
N ILE A 363 25.32 7.26 -2.34
CA ILE A 363 25.20 8.35 -1.37
C ILE A 363 25.23 9.70 -2.05
N THR A 364 26.13 9.92 -3.01
CA THR A 364 26.18 11.22 -3.70
C THR A 364 24.95 11.46 -4.56
N LYS A 365 24.22 10.43 -5.02
CA LYS A 365 22.95 10.60 -5.73
C LYS A 365 21.96 11.44 -4.94
N PHE A 366 21.61 11.03 -3.72
CA PHE A 366 20.64 11.78 -2.92
C PHE A 366 21.25 13.05 -2.30
N LEU A 367 22.53 13.02 -1.90
CA LEU A 367 23.19 14.22 -1.36
C LEU A 367 23.25 15.35 -2.39
N ASN A 368 23.56 15.04 -3.65
CA ASN A 368 23.62 16.04 -4.71
C ASN A 368 22.22 16.47 -5.13
N TYR A 369 21.28 15.53 -5.24
CA TYR A 369 19.89 15.80 -5.57
C TYR A 369 19.23 16.77 -4.57
N GLU A 370 19.37 16.54 -3.27
CA GLU A 370 18.73 17.39 -2.25
C GLU A 370 19.44 18.74 -2.05
N ARG A 371 20.75 18.82 -2.34
CA ARG A 371 21.49 20.10 -2.29
C ARG A 371 21.33 20.94 -3.55
N ASN A 372 21.14 20.28 -4.69
CA ASN A 372 21.04 20.88 -6.01
C ASN A 372 19.91 20.18 -6.78
N PRO A 373 18.64 20.43 -6.41
CA PRO A 373 17.50 19.82 -7.08
C PRO A 373 17.51 20.10 -8.58
N PRO A 374 17.00 19.18 -9.41
CA PRO A 374 16.87 19.39 -10.85
C PRO A 374 16.18 20.71 -11.16
N ILE A 375 16.77 21.53 -12.04
CA ILE A 375 16.15 22.78 -12.48
C ILE A 375 15.42 22.64 -13.82
N ASN A 376 15.41 21.42 -14.36
CA ASN A 376 14.73 21.07 -15.60
C ASN A 376 13.21 21.02 -15.36
N PRO A 377 12.39 21.90 -15.97
CA PRO A 377 10.96 21.89 -15.72
C PRO A 377 10.25 20.61 -16.18
N SER A 378 10.77 19.91 -17.20
CA SER A 378 10.21 18.63 -17.64
C SER A 378 10.37 17.54 -16.58
N PHE A 379 11.41 17.61 -15.74
CA PHE A 379 11.62 16.66 -14.65
C PHE A 379 10.39 16.56 -13.73
N TYR A 380 9.80 17.69 -13.36
CA TYR A 380 8.64 17.75 -12.47
C TYR A 380 7.29 17.54 -13.19
N ASN A 381 7.24 17.90 -14.48
CA ASN A 381 5.99 17.91 -15.24
C ASN A 381 5.72 16.61 -16.01
N GLU A 382 6.73 15.76 -16.23
CA GLU A 382 6.61 14.58 -17.10
C GLU A 382 6.89 13.27 -16.34
N PRO A 383 6.07 12.91 -15.32
CA PRO A 383 6.24 11.63 -14.62
C PRO A 383 6.09 10.46 -15.60
N ILE A 384 6.78 9.34 -15.35
CA ILE A 384 6.73 8.19 -16.25
C ILE A 384 5.78 7.14 -15.68
N THR A 385 4.88 6.61 -16.50
CA THR A 385 4.16 5.37 -16.20
C THR A 385 4.49 4.33 -17.27
N ALA A 386 4.78 3.11 -16.84
CA ALA A 386 5.08 2.00 -17.70
C ALA A 386 4.41 0.73 -17.18
N LEU A 387 3.87 -0.08 -18.08
CA LEU A 387 3.13 -1.29 -17.70
C LEU A 387 3.06 -2.32 -18.83
N GLY A 388 2.87 -3.57 -18.41
CA GLY A 388 2.42 -4.67 -19.25
C GLY A 388 0.92 -4.85 -19.15
N TRP A 389 0.22 -4.83 -20.28
CA TRP A 389 -1.20 -5.15 -20.33
C TRP A 389 -1.39 -6.67 -20.29
N GLN A 390 -2.18 -7.13 -19.32
CA GLN A 390 -2.66 -8.50 -19.24
C GLN A 390 -4.12 -8.48 -18.78
N THR A 391 -5.03 -8.91 -19.65
CA THR A 391 -6.49 -8.72 -19.49
C THR A 391 -7.05 -9.31 -18.19
N GLU A 392 -6.46 -10.37 -17.63
CA GLU A 392 -6.88 -10.96 -16.36
C GLU A 392 -6.25 -10.31 -15.11
N ARG A 393 -5.33 -9.36 -15.27
CA ARG A 393 -4.60 -8.68 -14.17
C ARG A 393 -5.06 -7.25 -13.98
N TRP A 394 -4.52 -6.56 -12.98
CA TRP A 394 -4.71 -5.13 -12.75
C TRP A 394 -3.47 -4.28 -13.03
N PHE A 395 -2.46 -4.82 -13.73
CA PHE A 395 -1.22 -4.09 -14.02
C PHE A 395 -1.49 -2.75 -14.72
N GLN A 396 -2.35 -2.79 -15.73
CA GLN A 396 -2.87 -1.64 -16.44
C GLN A 396 -3.63 -0.66 -15.55
N ILE A 397 -4.46 -1.14 -14.62
CA ILE A 397 -5.25 -0.25 -13.75
C ILE A 397 -4.34 0.42 -12.72
N CYS A 398 -3.41 -0.33 -12.14
CA CYS A 398 -2.45 0.15 -11.16
C CYS A 398 -1.63 1.35 -11.67
N SER A 399 -0.94 1.20 -12.81
CA SER A 399 -0.13 2.30 -13.35
C SER A 399 -0.97 3.43 -13.96
N GLU A 400 -2.11 3.14 -14.58
CA GLU A 400 -2.93 4.18 -15.22
C GLU A 400 -3.75 5.00 -14.22
N THR A 401 -4.09 4.45 -13.05
CA THR A 401 -4.69 5.26 -11.97
C THR A 401 -3.71 6.28 -11.41
N VAL A 402 -2.44 5.89 -11.23
CA VAL A 402 -1.35 6.82 -10.88
C VAL A 402 -1.12 7.87 -11.96
N GLY A 403 -1.00 7.44 -13.23
CA GLY A 403 -0.84 8.37 -14.35
C GLY A 403 -2.02 9.32 -14.50
N GLY A 404 -3.24 8.80 -14.36
CA GLY A 404 -4.49 9.55 -14.40
C GLY A 404 -4.59 10.59 -13.29
N TYR A 405 -4.20 10.24 -12.06
CA TYR A 405 -4.08 11.19 -10.96
C TYR A 405 -3.11 12.33 -11.30
N PHE A 406 -1.90 11.99 -11.78
CA PHE A 406 -0.92 13.00 -12.15
C PHE A 406 -1.43 13.93 -13.26
N ALA A 407 -2.12 13.38 -14.26
CA ALA A 407 -2.66 14.16 -15.37
C ALA A 407 -3.85 15.04 -14.94
N ASN A 408 -4.84 14.44 -14.27
CA ASN A 408 -6.16 15.05 -14.09
C ASN A 408 -6.26 15.85 -12.80
N ILE A 409 -5.45 15.53 -11.77
CA ILE A 409 -5.46 16.21 -10.46
C ILE A 409 -4.23 17.10 -10.29
N GLN A 410 -3.03 16.55 -10.56
CA GLN A 410 -1.77 17.28 -10.35
C GLN A 410 -1.37 18.15 -11.56
N GLY A 411 -2.12 18.12 -12.66
CA GLY A 411 -1.86 18.96 -13.84
C GLY A 411 -0.56 18.64 -14.58
N LYS A 412 -0.03 17.42 -14.44
CA LYS A 412 1.20 16.96 -15.08
C LYS A 412 0.91 16.31 -16.44
N THR A 413 1.96 15.96 -17.19
CA THR A 413 1.86 15.29 -18.50
C THR A 413 2.59 13.95 -18.45
N PRO A 414 1.97 12.87 -17.95
CA PRO A 414 2.64 11.59 -17.81
C PRO A 414 3.12 11.02 -19.15
N THR A 415 4.38 10.59 -19.20
CA THR A 415 4.92 9.81 -20.31
C THR A 415 4.54 8.35 -20.14
N ARG A 416 3.48 7.92 -20.84
CA ARG A 416 2.94 6.54 -20.82
C ARG A 416 3.73 5.64 -21.77
N ILE A 417 4.28 4.54 -21.26
CA ILE A 417 5.12 3.59 -22.02
C ILE A 417 4.59 2.17 -21.80
N ASN A 418 3.59 1.80 -22.60
CA ASN A 418 2.84 0.56 -22.38
C ASN A 418 3.13 -0.48 -23.46
N ALA A 419 3.16 -1.75 -23.06
CA ALA A 419 3.25 -2.87 -23.97
C ALA A 419 2.15 -3.90 -23.63
N VAL A 420 1.74 -4.70 -24.63
CA VAL A 420 0.74 -5.76 -24.43
C VAL A 420 1.46 -7.08 -24.25
N TYR A 421 1.29 -7.69 -23.07
CA TYR A 421 1.74 -9.05 -22.79
C TYR A 421 0.72 -10.06 -23.33
N ASP A 422 -0.54 -9.95 -22.89
CA ASP A 422 -1.63 -10.80 -23.35
C ASP A 422 -2.99 -10.08 -23.35
N GLY A 423 -3.85 -10.41 -24.31
CA GLY A 423 -5.15 -9.77 -24.53
C GLY A 423 -5.16 -8.67 -25.59
N ASN A 424 -6.27 -7.93 -25.67
CA ASN A 424 -6.50 -6.88 -26.67
C ASN A 424 -7.22 -5.66 -26.07
N PRO A 425 -6.49 -4.63 -25.60
CA PRO A 425 -7.07 -3.46 -24.92
C PRO A 425 -7.97 -2.57 -25.80
N ASN A 426 -8.05 -2.82 -27.11
CA ASN A 426 -8.98 -2.11 -27.99
C ASN A 426 -10.42 -2.63 -27.88
N VAL A 427 -10.61 -3.84 -27.37
CA VAL A 427 -11.93 -4.50 -27.26
C VAL A 427 -12.17 -5.14 -25.90
N ASP A 428 -11.10 -5.48 -25.17
CA ASP A 428 -11.18 -6.06 -23.84
C ASP A 428 -11.60 -5.02 -22.80
N PRO A 429 -12.26 -5.44 -21.70
CA PRO A 429 -12.43 -4.58 -20.54
C PRO A 429 -11.08 -4.26 -19.89
N TRP A 430 -11.08 -3.33 -18.93
CA TRP A 430 -9.90 -3.03 -18.11
C TRP A 430 -9.33 -4.26 -17.42
N SER A 431 -10.17 -5.20 -16.97
CA SER A 431 -9.76 -6.53 -16.54
C SER A 431 -10.96 -7.47 -16.50
N THR A 432 -10.72 -8.79 -16.57
CA THR A 432 -11.75 -9.84 -16.41
C THR A 432 -11.86 -10.38 -14.98
N ALA A 433 -11.05 -9.89 -14.04
CA ALA A 433 -11.11 -10.31 -12.64
C ALA A 433 -12.42 -9.86 -11.95
N THR A 434 -13.01 -10.72 -11.10
CA THR A 434 -14.07 -10.27 -10.19
C THR A 434 -13.49 -9.17 -9.29
N ASN A 435 -14.26 -8.12 -9.03
CA ASN A 435 -13.88 -6.88 -8.32
C ASN A 435 -13.23 -5.78 -9.18
N THR A 436 -12.92 -6.03 -10.45
CA THR A 436 -12.44 -4.97 -11.36
C THR A 436 -13.42 -3.79 -11.41
N ALA A 437 -14.72 -4.08 -11.47
CA ALA A 437 -15.74 -3.05 -11.50
C ALA A 437 -15.77 -2.18 -10.22
N THR A 438 -15.37 -2.74 -9.08
CA THR A 438 -15.20 -1.99 -7.82
C THR A 438 -14.03 -1.02 -7.87
N VAL A 439 -12.92 -1.43 -8.50
CA VAL A 439 -11.78 -0.54 -8.72
C VAL A 439 -12.16 0.59 -9.69
N LEU A 440 -12.87 0.27 -10.77
CA LEU A 440 -13.33 1.27 -11.75
C LEU A 440 -14.39 2.20 -11.17
N SER A 441 -15.31 1.73 -10.32
CA SER A 441 -16.32 2.58 -9.70
C SER A 441 -15.72 3.60 -8.71
N TYR A 442 -14.49 3.35 -8.25
CA TYR A 442 -13.71 4.27 -7.45
C TYR A 442 -12.82 5.18 -8.29
N PHE A 443 -11.98 4.64 -9.19
CA PHE A 443 -10.98 5.46 -9.89
C PHE A 443 -11.41 5.98 -11.27
N ALA A 444 -12.42 5.40 -11.91
CA ALA A 444 -12.85 5.84 -13.24
C ALA A 444 -13.81 7.04 -13.18
N GLU A 445 -14.39 7.42 -14.32
CA GLU A 445 -15.27 8.59 -14.49
C GLU A 445 -16.47 8.66 -13.52
N SER A 446 -16.92 7.52 -12.98
CA SER A 446 -18.03 7.46 -12.01
C SER A 446 -17.62 7.71 -10.55
N GLY A 447 -16.31 7.75 -10.28
CA GLY A 447 -15.69 8.09 -9.01
C GLY A 447 -14.72 9.26 -9.19
N LEU A 448 -13.42 9.03 -8.98
CA LEU A 448 -12.38 10.05 -9.00
C LEU A 448 -11.98 10.55 -10.40
N GLY A 449 -12.33 9.83 -11.47
CA GLY A 449 -12.08 10.28 -12.84
C GLY A 449 -10.62 10.24 -13.29
N TYR A 450 -9.79 9.37 -12.71
CA TYR A 450 -8.39 9.23 -13.10
C TYR A 450 -8.24 8.50 -14.43
N ILE A 451 -9.08 7.49 -14.68
CA ILE A 451 -9.10 6.71 -15.92
C ILE A 451 -10.50 6.71 -16.56
N PRO A 452 -10.61 6.53 -17.89
CA PRO A 452 -11.91 6.39 -18.53
C PRO A 452 -12.55 5.04 -18.21
N ASN A 453 -13.87 4.93 -18.40
CA ASN A 453 -14.60 3.67 -18.22
C ASN A 453 -14.15 2.54 -19.16
N SER A 454 -13.53 2.89 -20.30
CA SER A 454 -13.01 1.92 -21.27
C SER A 454 -11.55 2.19 -21.59
N PRO A 455 -10.68 1.15 -21.60
CA PRO A 455 -9.28 1.29 -21.99
C PRO A 455 -9.14 1.74 -23.45
N ALA A 456 -10.07 1.38 -24.32
CA ALA A 456 -10.06 1.77 -25.73
C ALA A 456 -10.14 3.30 -25.93
N THR A 457 -10.81 4.02 -25.01
CA THR A 457 -10.89 5.48 -25.03
C THR A 457 -9.56 6.13 -24.65
N LEU A 458 -8.81 5.53 -23.72
CA LEU A 458 -7.51 6.04 -23.29
C LEU A 458 -6.42 5.82 -24.37
N GLY A 459 -6.43 4.66 -25.01
CA GLY A 459 -5.45 4.27 -26.02
C GLY A 459 -4.01 4.21 -25.48
N GLY A 460 -3.02 4.19 -26.39
CA GLY A 460 -1.60 4.20 -26.03
C GLY A 460 -1.07 2.89 -25.43
N TRP A 461 -1.66 1.75 -25.79
CA TRP A 461 -1.36 0.44 -25.19
C TRP A 461 -0.18 -0.32 -25.81
N THR A 462 0.27 0.10 -26.99
CA THR A 462 1.33 -0.58 -27.74
C THR A 462 2.45 0.38 -28.09
N GLY A 463 3.63 -0.16 -28.41
CA GLY A 463 4.80 0.63 -28.80
C GLY A 463 5.77 0.94 -27.65
N GLY A 464 5.44 0.55 -26.42
CA GLY A 464 6.38 0.56 -25.30
C GLY A 464 7.61 -0.30 -25.60
N THR A 465 8.80 0.26 -25.38
CA THR A 465 10.09 -0.40 -25.64
C THR A 465 11.12 0.03 -24.60
N ALA A 466 12.19 -0.75 -24.43
CA ALA A 466 13.37 -0.35 -23.67
C ALA A 466 13.85 1.05 -24.07
N THR A 467 13.93 1.34 -25.37
CA THR A 467 14.35 2.65 -25.89
C THR A 467 13.40 3.76 -25.46
N GLY A 468 12.10 3.51 -25.43
CA GLY A 468 11.12 4.47 -24.90
C GLY A 468 11.41 4.81 -23.44
N VAL A 469 11.62 3.79 -22.60
CA VAL A 469 11.96 3.96 -21.18
C VAL A 469 13.28 4.72 -21.01
N ILE A 470 14.32 4.34 -21.77
CA ILE A 470 15.63 5.01 -21.79
C ILE A 470 15.47 6.49 -22.13
N ASN A 471 14.74 6.80 -23.19
CA ASN A 471 14.56 8.18 -23.65
C ASN A 471 13.80 9.02 -22.62
N ALA A 472 12.76 8.46 -21.99
CA ALA A 472 11.98 9.15 -20.97
C ALA A 472 12.85 9.46 -19.72
N ILE A 473 13.60 8.47 -19.22
CA ILE A 473 14.51 8.68 -18.09
C ILE A 473 15.61 9.70 -18.44
N ASN A 474 16.21 9.60 -19.63
CA ASN A 474 17.25 10.53 -20.10
C ASN A 474 16.73 11.96 -20.30
N SER A 475 15.44 12.14 -20.58
CA SER A 475 14.80 13.47 -20.70
C SER A 475 14.54 14.12 -19.34
N GLY A 476 14.54 13.32 -18.27
CA GLY A 476 14.32 13.74 -16.89
C GLY A 476 12.86 13.56 -16.47
N ALA A 477 12.65 12.83 -15.37
CA ALA A 477 11.37 12.69 -14.69
C ALA A 477 11.63 12.49 -13.19
N PHE A 478 10.79 13.03 -12.31
CA PHE A 478 10.96 12.86 -10.86
C PHE A 478 10.58 11.47 -10.36
N ILE A 479 9.72 10.78 -11.10
CA ILE A 479 9.16 9.48 -10.71
C ILE A 479 8.91 8.60 -11.93
N LEU A 480 9.08 7.30 -11.74
CA LEU A 480 8.64 6.26 -12.67
C LEU A 480 7.85 5.20 -11.89
N GLN A 481 6.59 5.02 -12.28
CA GLN A 481 5.74 3.91 -11.81
C GLN A 481 5.77 2.78 -12.84
N HIS A 482 6.25 1.62 -12.44
CA HIS A 482 6.23 0.41 -13.26
C HIS A 482 5.41 -0.70 -12.60
N ARG A 483 4.50 -1.33 -13.35
CA ARG A 483 3.74 -2.51 -12.91
C ARG A 483 3.57 -3.51 -14.04
N ASP A 484 4.12 -4.71 -13.81
CA ASP A 484 4.06 -5.87 -14.71
C ASP A 484 4.68 -7.11 -14.02
N HIS A 485 4.95 -8.18 -14.77
CA HIS A 485 5.93 -9.22 -14.46
C HIS A 485 7.35 -8.70 -14.23
N GLY A 486 8.15 -9.51 -13.55
CA GLY A 486 9.55 -9.19 -13.28
C GLY A 486 10.42 -10.43 -13.13
N SER A 487 11.72 -10.20 -13.27
CA SER A 487 12.79 -11.15 -13.02
C SER A 487 13.88 -10.47 -12.20
N GLU A 488 14.86 -11.25 -11.73
CA GLU A 488 16.00 -10.71 -10.99
C GLU A 488 16.80 -9.66 -11.78
N THR A 489 16.63 -9.59 -13.11
CA THR A 489 17.42 -8.71 -13.98
C THR A 489 16.61 -7.68 -14.75
N GLY A 490 15.28 -7.60 -14.57
CA GLY A 490 14.46 -6.60 -15.27
C GLY A 490 12.96 -6.90 -15.32
N TRP A 491 12.25 -6.00 -16.00
CA TRP A 491 10.82 -6.02 -16.27
C TRP A 491 10.46 -6.84 -17.52
N GLY A 492 9.25 -7.41 -17.56
CA GLY A 492 8.71 -8.10 -18.73
C GLY A 492 8.27 -7.14 -19.83
N GLU A 493 7.32 -6.27 -19.54
CA GLU A 493 6.64 -5.37 -20.46
C GLU A 493 6.50 -3.93 -19.89
N PRO A 494 6.92 -2.90 -20.65
CA PRO A 494 7.85 -3.02 -21.77
C PRO A 494 9.18 -3.61 -21.28
N ALA A 495 9.74 -4.55 -22.06
CA ALA A 495 10.98 -5.22 -21.68
C ALA A 495 12.10 -4.19 -21.45
N PHE A 496 12.56 -4.10 -20.20
CA PHE A 496 13.63 -3.21 -19.77
C PHE A 496 14.43 -3.93 -18.69
N ASN A 497 15.73 -4.12 -18.93
CA ASN A 497 16.55 -4.98 -18.10
C ASN A 497 17.88 -4.32 -17.73
N SER A 498 18.70 -5.05 -16.97
CA SER A 498 20.02 -4.61 -16.52
C SER A 498 20.96 -4.23 -17.66
N GLY A 499 20.76 -4.80 -18.86
CA GLY A 499 21.44 -4.41 -20.08
C GLY A 499 20.96 -3.06 -20.63
N SER A 500 19.65 -2.79 -20.58
CA SER A 500 19.03 -1.50 -20.95
C SER A 500 19.56 -0.34 -20.10
N ILE A 501 19.78 -0.57 -18.79
CA ILE A 501 20.34 0.42 -17.86
C ILE A 501 21.69 0.96 -18.36
N ASN A 502 22.50 0.15 -19.06
CA ASN A 502 23.80 0.61 -19.59
C ASN A 502 23.69 1.70 -20.67
N SER A 503 22.48 1.99 -21.16
CA SER A 503 22.20 3.05 -22.15
C SER A 503 21.66 4.33 -21.52
N LEU A 504 21.49 4.37 -20.19
CA LEU A 504 21.08 5.58 -19.49
C LEU A 504 22.24 6.58 -19.45
N ASN A 505 21.90 7.86 -19.55
CA ASN A 505 22.82 8.98 -19.42
C ASN A 505 22.15 10.18 -18.71
N ASN A 506 21.04 9.93 -18.01
CA ASN A 506 20.32 10.93 -17.25
C ASN A 506 21.19 11.47 -16.11
N SER A 507 21.10 12.78 -15.87
CA SER A 507 21.66 13.45 -14.68
C SER A 507 20.56 13.86 -13.71
N ASP A 508 19.35 14.11 -14.21
CA ASP A 508 18.14 14.21 -13.42
C ASP A 508 17.69 12.79 -13.02
N LEU A 509 17.68 12.49 -11.72
CA LEU A 509 17.48 11.14 -11.20
C LEU A 509 16.02 10.90 -10.78
N PRO A 510 15.25 10.03 -11.47
CA PRO A 510 13.93 9.62 -11.01
C PRO A 510 14.00 8.73 -9.77
N PHE A 511 12.99 8.80 -8.92
CA PHE A 511 12.67 7.69 -8.03
C PHE A 511 11.89 6.60 -8.79
N ILE A 512 12.25 5.34 -8.60
CA ILE A 512 11.65 4.22 -9.33
C ILE A 512 10.76 3.38 -8.42
N PHE A 513 9.50 3.22 -8.77
CA PHE A 513 8.62 2.20 -8.20
C PHE A 513 8.59 0.99 -9.14
N SER A 514 9.41 -0.01 -8.84
CA SER A 514 9.50 -1.27 -9.58
C SER A 514 8.59 -2.31 -8.91
N ILE A 515 7.29 -2.22 -9.20
CA ILE A 515 6.26 -3.09 -8.61
C ILE A 515 6.20 -4.40 -9.41
N ASN A 516 7.29 -5.18 -9.33
CA ASN A 516 7.53 -6.34 -10.18
C ASN A 516 8.27 -7.41 -9.38
N CYS A 517 7.89 -8.68 -9.58
CA CYS A 517 8.57 -9.84 -9.01
C CYS A 517 10.09 -9.73 -9.10
N LEU A 518 10.80 -10.18 -8.06
CA LEU A 518 12.24 -10.48 -8.07
C LEU A 518 13.19 -9.29 -8.33
N THR A 519 12.68 -8.13 -8.72
CA THR A 519 13.51 -6.99 -9.14
C THR A 519 14.40 -6.43 -8.03
N GLY A 520 14.03 -6.68 -6.77
CA GLY A 520 14.78 -6.34 -5.56
C GLY A 520 15.34 -7.56 -4.83
N LYS A 521 15.55 -8.70 -5.50
CA LYS A 521 16.12 -9.93 -4.89
C LYS A 521 17.60 -9.76 -4.52
N TYR A 522 17.88 -8.87 -3.58
CA TYR A 522 19.21 -8.47 -3.15
C TYR A 522 20.00 -9.61 -2.47
N ASN A 523 19.36 -10.74 -2.16
CA ASN A 523 20.02 -11.94 -1.65
C ASN A 523 20.45 -12.93 -2.75
N ILE A 524 20.32 -12.58 -4.03
CA ILE A 524 20.81 -13.41 -5.15
C ILE A 524 22.34 -13.51 -5.16
N ASN A 525 22.88 -14.60 -5.69
CA ASN A 525 24.30 -14.68 -6.06
C ASN A 525 24.56 -13.88 -7.35
N GLY A 526 24.74 -12.57 -7.22
CA GLY A 526 24.97 -11.67 -8.35
C GLY A 526 24.54 -10.25 -8.05
N GLU A 527 24.21 -9.50 -9.11
CA GLU A 527 23.61 -8.18 -9.02
C GLU A 527 22.17 -8.27 -9.56
N CYS A 528 21.19 -7.93 -8.73
CA CYS A 528 19.79 -7.83 -9.13
C CYS A 528 19.48 -6.47 -9.79
N PHE A 529 18.30 -6.36 -10.37
CA PHE A 529 17.87 -5.19 -11.13
C PHE A 529 17.93 -3.89 -10.30
N ALA A 530 17.39 -3.91 -9.08
CA ALA A 530 17.39 -2.75 -8.19
C ALA A 530 18.81 -2.29 -7.84
N GLU A 531 19.71 -3.24 -7.58
CA GLU A 531 21.11 -2.96 -7.30
C GLU A 531 21.81 -2.33 -8.50
N LYS A 532 21.66 -2.92 -9.69
CA LYS A 532 22.22 -2.39 -10.94
C LYS A 532 21.78 -0.96 -11.18
N PHE A 533 20.48 -0.67 -11.01
CA PHE A 533 19.90 0.65 -11.27
C PHE A 533 20.42 1.70 -10.30
N HIS A 534 20.49 1.35 -9.01
CA HIS A 534 20.92 2.27 -7.96
C HIS A 534 22.44 2.49 -7.96
N ARG A 535 23.24 1.48 -8.30
CA ARG A 535 24.70 1.57 -8.43
C ARG A 535 25.17 2.17 -9.78
N TYR A 536 24.26 2.44 -10.71
CA TYR A 536 24.62 2.89 -12.05
C TYR A 536 25.27 4.29 -12.07
N THR A 537 26.22 4.46 -12.98
CA THR A 537 26.87 5.72 -13.32
C THR A 537 27.05 5.81 -14.83
N TYR A 538 27.01 7.01 -15.39
CA TYR A 538 27.35 7.27 -16.79
C TYR A 538 28.57 8.19 -16.86
N ASN A 539 29.64 7.73 -17.53
CA ASN A 539 30.93 8.45 -17.60
C ASN A 539 31.53 8.86 -16.23
N GLY A 540 31.28 8.07 -15.19
CA GLY A 540 31.75 8.34 -13.83
C GLY A 540 30.89 9.31 -13.03
N GLU A 541 29.80 9.82 -13.62
CA GLU A 541 28.82 10.70 -12.97
C GLU A 541 27.55 9.92 -12.58
N ASN A 542 26.82 10.45 -11.60
CA ASN A 542 25.56 9.86 -11.13
C ASN A 542 24.54 9.78 -12.27
N SER A 543 24.00 8.57 -12.49
CA SER A 543 22.99 8.28 -13.49
C SER A 543 22.12 7.08 -13.06
N GLY A 544 21.05 6.76 -13.77
CA GLY A 544 20.10 5.73 -13.33
C GLY A 544 19.04 6.32 -12.40
N CYS A 545 18.82 5.73 -11.23
CA CYS A 545 17.79 6.19 -10.30
C CYS A 545 18.34 6.89 -9.05
N LEU A 546 17.50 7.72 -8.43
CA LEU A 546 17.71 8.35 -7.11
C LEU A 546 17.59 7.32 -5.98
N GLY A 547 16.62 6.42 -6.14
CA GLY A 547 16.30 5.30 -5.26
C GLY A 547 15.26 4.43 -5.96
N ILE A 548 15.01 3.24 -5.40
CA ILE A 548 14.08 2.28 -5.99
C ILE A 548 13.36 1.46 -4.93
N LEU A 549 12.05 1.32 -5.07
CA LEU A 549 11.26 0.35 -4.31
C LEU A 549 11.05 -0.89 -5.16
N ALA A 550 11.41 -2.07 -4.63
CA ALA A 550 11.41 -3.32 -5.39
C ALA A 550 11.11 -4.53 -4.51
N ALA A 551 10.63 -5.61 -5.15
CA ALA A 551 10.27 -6.86 -4.48
C ALA A 551 11.45 -7.83 -4.36
N SER A 552 11.68 -8.39 -3.17
CA SER A 552 12.75 -9.35 -2.91
C SER A 552 12.52 -10.76 -3.45
N GLU A 553 11.28 -11.09 -3.85
CA GLU A 553 10.89 -12.41 -4.36
C GLU A 553 9.72 -12.28 -5.36
N VAL A 554 9.13 -13.40 -5.78
CA VAL A 554 7.87 -13.41 -6.52
C VAL A 554 6.74 -12.74 -5.71
N SER A 555 5.80 -12.09 -6.39
CA SER A 555 4.69 -11.36 -5.78
C SER A 555 3.34 -11.86 -6.26
N TYR A 556 2.28 -11.40 -5.59
CA TYR A 556 0.90 -11.70 -5.96
C TYR A 556 0.27 -10.53 -6.71
N SER A 557 -0.63 -10.85 -7.64
CA SER A 557 -1.47 -9.83 -8.28
C SER A 557 -2.51 -9.26 -7.31
N PHE A 558 -3.10 -8.12 -7.66
CA PHE A 558 -4.19 -7.43 -6.96
C PHE A 558 -3.77 -6.81 -5.61
N VAL A 559 -3.10 -7.58 -4.75
CA VAL A 559 -2.58 -7.09 -3.46
C VAL A 559 -1.47 -6.07 -3.65
N ASN A 560 -0.58 -6.26 -4.63
CA ASN A 560 0.45 -5.29 -4.98
C ASN A 560 -0.16 -3.97 -5.46
N ASP A 561 -1.24 -4.05 -6.24
CA ASP A 561 -1.91 -2.89 -6.82
C ASP A 561 -2.60 -2.08 -5.72
N THR A 562 -3.25 -2.78 -4.77
CA THR A 562 -3.83 -2.17 -3.56
C THR A 562 -2.78 -1.54 -2.65
N PHE A 563 -1.62 -2.21 -2.49
CA PHE A 563 -0.47 -1.66 -1.77
C PHE A 563 0.06 -0.36 -2.39
N VAL A 564 0.16 -0.32 -3.73
CA VAL A 564 0.58 0.89 -4.46
C VAL A 564 -0.37 2.05 -4.20
N TRP A 565 -1.68 1.82 -4.24
CA TRP A 565 -2.64 2.91 -4.00
C TRP A 565 -2.51 3.50 -2.59
N GLY A 566 -2.34 2.67 -1.55
CA GLY A 566 -2.08 3.15 -0.21
C GLY A 566 -0.73 3.86 -0.04
N LEU A 567 0.28 3.43 -0.80
CA LEU A 567 1.59 4.08 -0.84
C LEU A 567 1.50 5.48 -1.45
N TYR A 568 0.76 5.64 -2.55
CA TYR A 568 0.55 6.93 -3.19
C TYR A 568 -0.34 7.83 -2.36
N ASP A 569 -1.39 7.30 -1.74
CA ASP A 569 -2.27 8.05 -0.85
C ASP A 569 -1.52 8.66 0.35
N ASN A 570 -0.53 7.94 0.89
CA ASN A 570 0.29 8.51 1.95
C ASN A 570 1.16 9.68 1.49
N MET A 571 1.77 9.58 0.30
CA MET A 571 2.62 10.66 -0.25
C MET A 571 1.78 11.82 -0.81
N TRP A 572 0.56 11.52 -1.26
CA TRP A 572 -0.42 12.45 -1.81
C TRP A 572 -1.80 12.13 -1.23
N PRO A 573 -2.18 12.74 -0.10
CA PRO A 573 -3.45 12.47 0.60
C PRO A 573 -4.72 12.85 -0.19
N ASP A 574 -4.57 13.57 -1.31
CA ASP A 574 -5.64 13.81 -2.27
C ASP A 574 -5.75 12.73 -3.36
N PHE A 575 -4.92 11.67 -3.31
CA PHE A 575 -5.00 10.53 -4.21
C PHE A 575 -6.24 9.66 -3.93
N MET A 576 -6.55 9.37 -2.65
CA MET A 576 -7.76 8.68 -2.21
C MET A 576 -8.49 9.46 -1.09
N PRO A 577 -9.13 10.60 -1.40
CA PRO A 577 -9.64 11.54 -0.40
C PRO A 577 -10.73 10.96 0.53
N ASP A 578 -11.41 9.88 0.13
CA ASP A 578 -12.44 9.20 0.94
C ASP A 578 -11.86 8.50 2.19
N TYR A 579 -10.54 8.31 2.26
CA TYR A 579 -9.87 7.75 3.44
C TYR A 579 -9.60 8.79 4.54
N GLY A 580 -9.94 10.05 4.28
CA GLY A 580 -10.40 10.97 5.33
C GLY A 580 -9.32 11.72 6.10
N THR A 581 -8.08 11.77 5.64
CA THR A 581 -7.12 12.70 6.25
C THR A 581 -7.14 14.02 5.49
N THR A 582 -7.34 15.14 6.20
CA THR A 582 -6.89 16.46 5.76
C THR A 582 -5.54 16.73 6.44
N PRO A 583 -4.46 16.02 6.09
CA PRO A 583 -3.20 16.20 6.78
C PRO A 583 -2.55 17.49 6.31
N GLU A 584 -1.64 18.00 7.14
CA GLU A 584 -0.68 18.99 6.69
C GLU A 584 0.08 18.46 5.46
N SER A 585 0.46 19.35 4.55
CA SER A 585 1.34 19.01 3.44
C SER A 585 2.58 18.30 4.00
N ARG A 586 2.91 17.14 3.43
CA ARG A 586 4.05 16.33 3.82
C ARG A 586 4.91 16.06 2.59
N ASP A 587 6.21 15.90 2.82
CA ASP A 587 7.16 15.59 1.75
C ASP A 587 6.84 14.24 1.10
N VAL A 588 7.18 14.08 -0.18
CA VAL A 588 7.09 12.80 -0.89
C VAL A 588 8.27 11.93 -0.43
N LEU A 589 7.99 11.03 0.51
CA LEU A 589 8.98 10.17 1.17
C LEU A 589 8.71 8.69 0.86
N PRO A 590 9.32 8.10 -0.19
CA PRO A 590 8.99 6.75 -0.64
C PRO A 590 9.16 5.64 0.41
N ALA A 591 10.15 5.76 1.30
CA ALA A 591 10.35 4.78 2.38
C ALA A 591 9.19 4.79 3.39
N PHE A 592 8.63 5.97 3.66
CA PHE A 592 7.47 6.15 4.54
C PHE A 592 6.18 5.71 3.84
N GLY A 593 6.04 6.05 2.55
CA GLY A 593 4.97 5.52 1.69
C GLY A 593 4.97 3.99 1.63
N ASN A 594 6.15 3.34 1.62
CA ASN A 594 6.25 1.87 1.71
C ASN A 594 5.61 1.32 2.98
N ALA A 595 5.87 1.92 4.15
CA ALA A 595 5.24 1.48 5.40
C ALA A 595 3.74 1.76 5.41
N ALA A 596 3.32 2.95 4.97
CA ALA A 596 1.92 3.33 4.92
C ALA A 596 1.10 2.44 3.97
N GLY A 597 1.63 2.12 2.78
CA GLY A 597 1.01 1.19 1.85
C GLY A 597 0.77 -0.20 2.44
N LYS A 598 1.64 -0.67 3.35
CA LYS A 598 1.43 -1.92 4.09
C LYS A 598 0.24 -1.81 5.05
N TYR A 599 0.16 -0.74 5.83
CA TYR A 599 -0.98 -0.51 6.74
C TYR A 599 -2.31 -0.34 6.00
N PHE A 600 -2.29 0.35 4.86
CA PHE A 600 -3.45 0.46 3.99
C PHE A 600 -3.89 -0.91 3.46
N LEU A 601 -2.94 -1.70 2.96
CA LEU A 601 -3.23 -3.04 2.46
C LEU A 601 -3.81 -3.95 3.55
N GLN A 602 -3.29 -3.89 4.78
CA GLN A 602 -3.79 -4.69 5.89
C GLN A 602 -5.26 -4.43 6.23
N GLN A 603 -5.68 -3.16 6.17
CA GLN A 603 -7.06 -2.74 6.41
C GLN A 603 -7.99 -3.05 5.23
N SER A 604 -7.46 -3.06 4.01
CA SER A 604 -8.21 -3.30 2.78
C SER A 604 -8.82 -4.70 2.79
N SER A 605 -10.13 -4.81 2.60
CA SER A 605 -10.87 -6.09 2.62
C SER A 605 -10.69 -6.94 3.89
N TRP A 606 -10.36 -6.34 5.04
CA TRP A 606 -10.31 -7.05 6.31
C TRP A 606 -11.73 -7.49 6.74
N PRO A 607 -11.92 -8.71 7.31
CA PRO A 607 -10.93 -9.66 7.84
C PRO A 607 -10.37 -10.69 6.86
N TYR A 608 -10.62 -10.56 5.57
CA TYR A 608 -10.32 -11.61 4.60
C TYR A 608 -8.94 -11.47 3.97
N ASN A 609 -8.46 -12.55 3.35
CA ASN A 609 -7.27 -12.61 2.52
C ASN A 609 -6.00 -12.16 3.26
N THR A 610 -5.85 -12.51 4.53
CA THR A 610 -4.72 -12.04 5.36
C THR A 610 -3.37 -12.53 4.86
N ASN A 611 -3.29 -13.78 4.40
CA ASN A 611 -2.03 -14.43 4.07
C ASN A 611 -1.33 -13.81 2.84
N ASN A 612 -2.06 -13.57 1.75
CA ASN A 612 -1.46 -13.00 0.54
C ASN A 612 -0.97 -11.56 0.77
N LYS A 613 -1.64 -10.80 1.66
CA LYS A 613 -1.22 -9.45 2.01
C LYS A 613 0.06 -9.45 2.84
N GLU A 614 0.20 -10.39 3.79
CA GLU A 614 1.41 -10.50 4.63
C GLU A 614 2.67 -10.74 3.82
N VAL A 615 2.56 -11.52 2.73
CA VAL A 615 3.66 -11.70 1.77
C VAL A 615 4.13 -10.34 1.27
N THR A 616 3.22 -9.47 0.80
CA THR A 616 3.54 -8.13 0.29
C THR A 616 4.26 -7.25 1.32
N TYR A 617 3.91 -7.33 2.60
CA TYR A 617 4.60 -6.54 3.65
C TYR A 617 6.07 -6.92 3.80
N ASN A 618 6.36 -8.22 3.66
CA ASN A 618 7.71 -8.74 3.77
C ASN A 618 8.50 -8.62 2.47
N LEU A 619 7.82 -8.42 1.34
CA LEU A 619 8.40 -8.49 0.00
C LEU A 619 9.00 -7.16 -0.49
N PHE A 620 8.33 -6.03 -0.25
CA PHE A 620 8.75 -4.73 -0.81
C PHE A 620 9.70 -3.97 0.11
N HIS A 621 10.88 -3.64 -0.44
CA HIS A 621 11.94 -2.91 0.26
C HIS A 621 12.29 -1.63 -0.47
N HIS A 622 12.60 -0.59 0.31
CA HIS A 622 13.13 0.67 -0.18
C HIS A 622 14.65 0.58 -0.29
N HIS A 623 15.18 0.75 -1.51
CA HIS A 623 16.60 0.86 -1.78
C HIS A 623 16.99 2.33 -1.97
N GLY A 624 17.66 2.91 -0.99
CA GLY A 624 17.94 4.35 -0.91
C GLY A 624 18.17 4.82 0.52
N ASP A 625 18.31 6.12 0.72
CA ASP A 625 18.26 6.74 2.05
C ASP A 625 16.78 6.85 2.49
N ALA A 626 16.50 6.67 3.77
CA ALA A 626 15.12 6.59 4.27
C ALA A 626 14.38 7.93 4.21
N PHE A 627 15.12 9.03 4.34
CA PHE A 627 14.60 10.40 4.36
C PHE A 627 14.79 11.11 3.02
N THR A 628 15.14 10.39 1.95
CA THR A 628 15.20 10.99 0.62
C THR A 628 13.84 11.55 0.25
N VAL A 629 13.78 12.87 0.14
CA VAL A 629 12.61 13.59 -0.37
C VAL A 629 12.66 13.57 -1.89
N VAL A 630 11.60 13.10 -2.52
CA VAL A 630 11.41 13.22 -3.97
C VAL A 630 10.72 14.55 -4.24
N TYR A 631 11.41 15.47 -4.91
CA TYR A 631 10.79 16.75 -5.26
C TYR A 631 9.86 16.58 -6.45
N SER A 632 8.60 16.98 -6.27
CA SER A 632 7.54 16.86 -7.28
C SER A 632 7.20 18.17 -8.00
N GLU A 633 7.78 19.30 -7.59
CA GLU A 633 7.54 20.64 -8.16
C GLU A 633 8.76 21.57 -8.08
#